data_AF-A0A5A9FC03-F1
#
_entry.id   AF-A0A5A9FC03-F1
#
_cell.length_a   1.000
_cell.length_b   1.000
_cell.length_c   1.000
_cell.angle_alpha   90.00
_cell.angle_beta   90.00
_cell.angle_gamma   90.00
#
_symmetry.space_group_name_H-M   'P 1'
#
loop_
_entity.id
_entity.type
_entity.pdbx_description
1 polymer ?
#
loop_
_entity_poly.entity_id
_entity_poly.type
_entity_poly.pdbx_seq_one_letter_code
_entity_poly.pdbx_strand_id
1 'polypeptide(L)'
;MTDRDTFSDEQLAAMKRPPLAKRVRRSTGLSQEAFAERFGIPLRTLQEWEQGRREPDAAVESYLRVIEKEPDLVAHALAAE
;
A
#
# COMPACT_ATOMS: atom_id res chain seq x y z
N MET A 1 37.25 -12.72 7.12
CA MET A 1 36.34 -13.31 6.13
C MET A 1 34.94 -13.01 6.63
N THR A 2 34.22 -12.08 6.02
CA THR A 2 32.89 -11.65 6.50
C THR A 2 31.86 -12.71 6.14
N ASP A 3 31.41 -13.48 7.12
CA ASP A 3 30.16 -14.25 6.98
C ASP A 3 29.02 -13.23 7.01
N ARG A 4 28.68 -12.77 5.81
CA ARG A 4 27.55 -11.87 5.58
C ARG A 4 26.33 -12.78 5.59
N ASP A 5 25.78 -13.02 6.78
CA ASP A 5 24.53 -13.74 6.99
C ASP A 5 23.47 -13.16 6.04
N THR A 6 23.27 -13.88 4.94
CA THR A 6 22.31 -13.54 3.91
C THR A 6 21.12 -14.41 4.21
N PHE A 7 20.06 -13.81 4.77
CA PHE A 7 18.82 -14.51 5.06
C PHE A 7 18.35 -15.27 3.81
N SER A 8 17.96 -16.52 3.99
CA SER A 8 17.45 -17.35 2.88
C SER A 8 16.14 -16.78 2.33
N ASP A 9 15.83 -17.08 1.07
CA ASP A 9 14.59 -16.65 0.42
C ASP A 9 13.33 -17.09 1.20
N GLU A 10 13.39 -18.23 1.90
CA GLU A 10 12.35 -18.72 2.79
C GLU A 10 12.24 -17.90 4.09
N GLN A 11 13.37 -17.49 4.67
CA GLN A 11 13.40 -16.56 5.81
C GLN A 11 12.88 -15.18 5.41
N LEU A 12 13.17 -14.72 4.19
CA LEU A 12 12.63 -13.48 3.61
C LEU A 12 11.12 -13.59 3.31
N ALA A 13 10.63 -14.77 2.93
CA ALA A 13 9.20 -15.04 2.72
C ALA A 13 8.43 -15.17 4.05
N ALA A 14 9.06 -15.70 5.10
CA ALA A 14 8.50 -15.80 6.45
C ALA A 14 8.38 -14.43 7.15
N MET A 15 9.18 -13.44 6.73
CA MET A 15 8.93 -12.04 7.09
C MET A 15 7.65 -11.56 6.39
N LYS A 16 6.52 -11.60 7.11
CA LYS A 16 5.23 -11.14 6.60
C LYS A 16 5.37 -9.78 5.92
N ARG A 17 5.25 -9.78 4.59
CA ARG A 17 5.19 -8.54 3.81
C ARG A 17 4.04 -7.68 4.36
N PRO A 18 4.28 -6.38 4.61
CA PRO A 18 3.20 -5.49 5.03
C PRO A 18 2.03 -5.58 4.02
N PRO A 19 0.77 -5.46 4.48
CA PRO A 19 -0.38 -5.47 3.58
C PRO A 19 -0.22 -4.48 2.42
N LEU A 20 -0.74 -4.83 1.24
CA LEU A 20 -0.59 -4.04 0.02
C LEU A 20 -0.91 -2.56 0.25
N ALA A 21 -2.08 -2.27 0.85
CA ALA A 21 -2.52 -0.91 1.15
C ALA A 21 -1.51 -0.12 2.00
N LYS A 22 -0.91 -0.77 3.00
CA LYS A 22 0.09 -0.15 3.89
C LYS A 22 1.40 0.15 3.15
N ARG A 23 1.81 -0.75 2.25
CA ARG A 23 3.00 -0.58 1.41
C ARG A 23 2.80 0.59 0.45
N VAL A 24 1.67 0.63 -0.27
CA VAL A 24 1.33 1.70 -1.23
C VAL A 24 1.23 3.05 -0.54
N ARG A 25 0.49 3.18 0.57
CA ARG A 25 0.42 4.48 1.27
C ARG A 25 1.80 4.96 1.72
N ARG A 26 2.64 4.06 2.23
CA ARG A 26 3.98 4.44 2.68
C ARG A 26 4.86 4.94 1.53
N SER A 27 4.69 4.42 0.31
CA SER A 27 5.46 4.91 -0.84
C SER A 27 5.06 6.34 -1.26
N THR A 28 3.84 6.79 -0.94
CA THR A 28 3.40 8.16 -1.21
C THR A 28 3.80 9.17 -0.13
N GLY A 29 4.33 8.71 1.02
CA GLY A 29 4.69 9.58 2.15
C GLY A 29 3.50 10.21 2.90
N LEU A 30 2.26 9.78 2.61
CA LEU A 30 1.05 10.37 3.19
C LEU A 30 0.64 9.71 4.52
N SER A 31 -0.04 10.47 5.38
CA SER A 31 -0.79 9.91 6.52
C SER A 31 -1.96 9.06 6.01
N GLN A 32 -2.59 8.26 6.90
CA GLN A 32 -3.76 7.46 6.51
C GLN A 32 -4.91 8.35 6.06
N GLU A 33 -5.13 9.46 6.78
CA GLU A 33 -6.17 10.45 6.50
C GLU A 33 -5.94 11.11 5.14
N ALA A 34 -4.73 11.63 4.88
CA ALA A 34 -4.41 12.30 3.62
C ALA A 34 -4.45 11.34 2.42
N PHE A 35 -4.06 10.08 2.62
CA PHE A 35 -4.16 9.05 1.56
C PHE A 35 -5.62 8.69 1.26
N ALA A 36 -6.41 8.48 2.31
CA ALA A 36 -7.84 8.19 2.22
C ALA A 36 -8.58 9.30 1.45
N GLU A 37 -8.34 10.55 1.83
CA GLU A 37 -8.93 11.73 1.19
C GLU A 37 -8.47 11.86 -0.27
N ARG A 38 -7.16 11.84 -0.52
CA ARG A 38 -6.60 12.04 -1.87
C ARG A 38 -7.06 11.00 -2.89
N PHE A 39 -7.26 9.76 -2.46
CA PHE A 39 -7.55 8.63 -3.36
C PHE A 39 -8.98 8.11 -3.24
N GLY A 40 -9.88 8.82 -2.54
CA GLY A 40 -11.29 8.43 -2.44
C GLY A 40 -11.52 7.09 -1.73
N ILE A 41 -10.68 6.73 -0.77
CA ILE A 41 -10.80 5.49 0.00
C ILE A 41 -11.30 5.84 1.40
N PRO A 42 -12.41 5.26 1.90
CA PRO A 42 -12.86 5.52 3.26
C PRO A 42 -11.76 5.16 4.27
N LEU A 43 -11.42 6.09 5.18
CA LEU A 43 -10.33 5.92 6.15
C LEU A 43 -10.44 4.61 6.94
N ARG A 44 -11.66 4.28 7.39
CA ARG A 44 -11.91 3.03 8.13
C ARG A 44 -11.58 1.80 7.30
N THR A 45 -11.94 1.79 6.03
CA THR A 45 -11.65 0.70 5.09
C THR A 45 -10.15 0.55 4.88
N LEU A 46 -9.43 1.66 4.67
CA LEU A 46 -7.97 1.67 4.59
C LEU A 46 -7.33 1.07 5.84
N GLN A 47 -7.80 1.45 7.03
CA GLN A 47 -7.30 0.93 8.31
C GLN A 47 -7.53 -0.59 8.47
N GLU A 48 -8.69 -1.10 8.04
CA GLU A 48 -8.97 -2.54 8.05
C GLU A 48 -8.02 -3.32 7.12
N TRP A 49 -7.69 -2.76 5.94
CA TRP A 49 -6.70 -3.33 5.02
C TRP A 49 -5.27 -3.27 5.58
N GLU A 50 -4.83 -2.13 6.12
CA GLU A 50 -3.47 -1.98 6.67
C GLU A 50 -3.20 -2.84 7.91
N GLN A 51 -4.25 -3.21 8.63
CA GLN A 51 -4.20 -4.08 9.79
C GLN A 51 -4.45 -5.55 9.44
N GLY A 52 -4.77 -5.86 8.18
CA GLY A 52 -5.04 -7.22 7.70
C GLY A 52 -6.34 -7.82 8.25
N ARG A 53 -7.26 -6.99 8.75
CA ARG A 53 -8.61 -7.45 9.16
C ARG A 53 -9.50 -7.77 7.97
N ARG A 54 -9.24 -7.12 6.84
CA ARG A 54 -9.91 -7.33 5.56
C ARG A 54 -8.85 -7.22 4.46
N GLU A 55 -9.11 -7.87 3.33
CA GLU A 55 -8.32 -7.69 2.12
C GLU A 55 -9.08 -6.83 1.11
N PRO A 56 -8.38 -5.97 0.35
CA PRO A 56 -8.97 -5.30 -0.81
C PRO A 56 -9.41 -6.33 -1.85
N ASP A 57 -10.51 -6.07 -2.56
CA ASP A 57 -10.87 -6.90 -3.71
C ASP A 57 -9.91 -6.64 -4.90
N ALA A 58 -10.04 -7.45 -5.96
CA ALA A 58 -9.16 -7.38 -7.12
C ALA A 58 -9.16 -6.01 -7.83
N ALA A 59 -10.29 -5.29 -7.83
CA ALA A 59 -10.39 -3.97 -8.44
C ALA A 59 -9.62 -2.94 -7.60
N VAL A 60 -9.83 -2.96 -6.29
CA VAL A 60 -9.10 -2.11 -5.35
C VAL A 60 -7.61 -2.42 -5.37
N GLU A 61 -7.19 -3.69 -5.43
CA GLU A 61 -5.77 -4.01 -5.54
C GLU A 61 -5.15 -3.43 -6.81
N SER A 62 -5.86 -3.53 -7.93
CA SER A 62 -5.42 -2.96 -9.20
C SER A 62 -5.29 -1.44 -9.09
N TYR A 63 -6.27 -0.78 -8.47
CA TYR A 63 -6.22 0.64 -8.18
C TYR A 63 -5.03 1.04 -7.29
N LEU A 64 -4.77 0.31 -6.19
CA LEU A 64 -3.61 0.52 -5.33
C LEU A 64 -2.28 0.34 -6.09
N ARG A 65 -2.19 -0.63 -7.01
CA ARG A 65 -1.00 -0.80 -7.87
C ARG A 65 -0.80 0.35 -8.85
N VAL A 66 -1.88 0.97 -9.33
CA VAL A 66 -1.77 2.19 -10.17
C VAL A 66 -1.31 3.37 -9.32
N ILE A 67 -1.88 3.58 -8.13
CA ILE A 67 -1.42 4.62 -7.18
C ILE A 67 0.06 4.44 -6.84
N GLU A 68 0.52 3.21 -6.60
CA GLU A 68 1.93 2.94 -6.28
C GLU A 68 2.89 3.39 -7.39
N LYS A 69 2.45 3.33 -8.66
CA LYS A 69 3.27 3.71 -9.82
C LYS A 69 3.14 5.17 -10.20
N GLU A 70 1.91 5.69 -10.18
CA GLU A 70 1.55 7.01 -10.73
C GLU A 70 0.68 7.81 -9.75
N PRO A 71 1.15 8.08 -8.51
CA PRO A 71 0.31 8.68 -7.46
C PRO A 71 -0.21 10.08 -7.83
N ASP A 72 0.61 10.88 -8.51
CA ASP A 72 0.25 12.25 -8.90
C ASP A 72 -0.75 12.25 -10.07
N LEU A 73 -0.60 11.34 -11.03
CA LEU A 73 -1.55 11.18 -12.14
C LEU A 73 -2.94 10.80 -11.61
N VAL A 74 -2.99 9.81 -10.71
CA VAL A 74 -4.26 9.37 -10.10
C VAL A 74 -4.87 10.51 -9.29
N ALA A 75 -4.09 11.19 -8.46
CA ALA A 75 -4.58 12.32 -7.68
C ALA A 75 -5.12 13.45 -8.58
N HIS A 76 -4.43 13.75 -9.68
CA HIS A 76 -4.87 14.73 -10.66
C HIS A 76 -6.19 14.32 -11.33
N ALA A 77 -6.30 13.05 -11.74
CA ALA A 77 -7.51 12.52 -12.37
C ALA A 77 -8.74 12.59 -11.44
N LEU A 78 -8.55 12.40 -10.14
CA LEU A 78 -9.62 12.44 -9.13
C LEU A 78 -9.96 13.86 -8.66
N ALA A 79 -9.03 14.81 -8.78
CA ALA A 79 -9.26 16.21 -8.40
C ALA A 79 -10.08 17.00 -9.44
N ALA A 80 -10.34 16.43 -10.61
CA ALA A 80 -11.06 17.08 -11.72
C ALA A 80 -12.60 16.92 -11.63
N GLU A 81 -13.13 16.48 -10.49
CA GLU A 81 -14.57 16.37 -10.18
C GLU A 81 -15.04 17.47 -9.21
#